data_AF-A0A1G6EFD1-F1
#
_entry.id   AF-A0A1G6EFD1-F1
#
_cell.length_a   1.000
_cell.length_b   1.000
_cell.length_c   1.000
_cell.angle_alpha   90.00
_cell.angle_beta   90.00
_cell.angle_gamma   90.00
#
_symmetry.space_group_name_H-M   'P 1'
#
loop_
_entity.id
_entity.type
_entity.pdbx_description
1 polymer ?
#
loop_
_entity_poly.entity_id
_entity_poly.type
_entity_poly.pdbx_seq_one_letter_code
_entity_poly.pdbx_strand_id
1 'polypeptide(L)'
;MLSSKNRVVNERFFDAYVLFDDMLAQKFGVEEDGVKKYMEKMKDCYTEAREHIPEWDDTFKRMQHIRTRFTHLKDGKVAFEHFQGKDEDVVWMQVFKEKLDAEADVLSKYSKIDFSKKKNEKGFLGKLKKLFS
;
A
#
# COMPACT_ATOMS: atom_id res chain seq x y z
N MET A 1 -21.01 -27.83 3.60
CA MET A 1 -21.42 -26.66 2.79
C MET A 1 -20.60 -25.39 3.05
N LEU A 2 -20.17 -25.09 4.29
CA LEU A 2 -19.30 -23.93 4.58
C LEU A 2 -17.89 -24.02 3.96
N SER A 3 -17.29 -25.22 3.92
CA SER A 3 -15.91 -25.40 3.42
C SER A 3 -15.78 -25.13 1.91
N SER A 4 -16.79 -25.49 1.10
CA SER A 4 -16.83 -25.20 -0.34
C SER A 4 -16.98 -23.70 -0.65
N LYS A 5 -17.74 -22.94 0.13
CA LYS A 5 -17.85 -21.48 -0.06
C LYS A 5 -16.54 -20.76 0.28
N ASN A 6 -15.89 -21.14 1.38
CA ASN A 6 -14.60 -20.58 1.78
C ASN A 6 -13.51 -20.86 0.74
N ARG A 7 -13.51 -22.07 0.16
CA ARG A 7 -12.61 -22.44 -0.91
C ARG A 7 -12.72 -21.51 -2.12
N VAL A 8 -13.92 -21.31 -2.63
CA VAL A 8 -14.17 -20.42 -3.78
C VAL A 8 -13.72 -18.98 -3.50
N VAL A 9 -13.99 -18.47 -2.29
CA VAL A 9 -13.55 -17.12 -1.87
C VAL A 9 -12.02 -17.02 -1.80
N ASN A 10 -11.34 -18.06 -1.32
CA ASN A 10 -9.89 -18.06 -1.21
C ASN A 10 -9.20 -18.27 -2.56
N GLU A 11 -9.75 -19.07 -3.47
CA GLU A 11 -9.29 -19.21 -4.85
C GLU A 11 -9.39 -17.86 -5.58
N ARG A 12 -10.55 -17.21 -5.53
CA ARG A 12 -10.75 -15.86 -6.10
C ARG A 12 -9.79 -14.83 -5.52
N PHE A 13 -9.59 -14.84 -4.21
CA PHE A 13 -8.61 -13.98 -3.56
C PHE A 13 -7.19 -14.25 -4.05
N PHE A 14 -6.81 -15.53 -4.16
CA PHE A 14 -5.46 -15.91 -4.58
C PHE A 14 -5.17 -15.41 -5.99
N ASP A 15 -6.08 -15.67 -6.94
CA ASP A 15 -5.94 -15.23 -8.32
C ASP A 15 -5.90 -13.70 -8.41
N ALA A 16 -6.81 -13.02 -7.70
CA ALA A 16 -6.84 -11.56 -7.66
C ALA A 16 -5.56 -10.97 -7.05
N TYR A 17 -5.00 -11.60 -6.01
CA TYR A 17 -3.76 -11.16 -5.39
C TYR A 17 -2.56 -11.32 -6.33
N VAL A 18 -2.44 -12.45 -7.03
CA VAL A 18 -1.34 -12.66 -8.00
C VAL A 18 -1.37 -11.57 -9.07
N LEU A 19 -2.53 -11.33 -9.68
CA LEU A 19 -2.68 -10.28 -10.69
C LEU A 19 -2.38 -8.89 -10.13
N PHE A 20 -2.77 -8.64 -8.88
CA PHE A 20 -2.51 -7.38 -8.20
C PHE A 20 -1.03 -7.16 -7.88
N ASP A 21 -0.33 -8.20 -7.40
CA ASP A 21 1.09 -8.17 -7.12
C ASP A 21 1.91 -7.97 -8.40
N ASP A 22 1.59 -8.71 -9.47
CA ASP A 22 2.24 -8.59 -10.77
C ASP A 22 2.08 -7.18 -11.35
N MET A 23 0.89 -6.60 -11.26
CA MET A 23 0.63 -5.23 -11.71
C MET A 23 1.50 -4.23 -10.94
N LEU A 24 1.61 -4.36 -9.62
CA LEU A 24 2.48 -3.50 -8.81
C LEU A 24 3.96 -3.74 -9.13
N ALA A 25 4.37 -4.99 -9.36
CA ALA A 25 5.73 -5.34 -9.73
C ALA A 25 6.12 -4.67 -11.05
N GLN A 26 5.26 -4.76 -12.06
CA GLN A 26 5.40 -4.04 -13.34
C GLN A 26 5.49 -2.53 -13.15
N LYS A 27 4.60 -1.94 -12.32
CA LYS A 27 4.62 -0.48 -12.04
C LYS A 27 5.96 -0.02 -11.46
N PHE A 28 6.60 -0.84 -10.62
CA PHE A 28 7.88 -0.51 -9.99
C PHE A 28 9.12 -1.07 -10.71
N GLY A 29 8.94 -1.79 -11.81
CA GLY A 29 10.05 -2.41 -12.55
C GLY A 29 10.80 -3.47 -11.73
N VAL A 30 10.09 -4.24 -10.90
CA VAL A 30 10.64 -5.38 -10.15
C VAL A 30 10.06 -6.69 -10.69
N GLU A 31 10.78 -7.80 -10.52
CA GLU A 31 10.37 -9.10 -11.07
C GLU A 31 9.19 -9.73 -10.31
N GLU A 32 9.16 -9.58 -8.98
CA GLU A 32 8.12 -10.12 -8.11
C GLU A 32 7.96 -9.24 -6.85
N ASP A 33 6.99 -9.58 -5.98
CA ASP A 33 6.81 -8.96 -4.66
C ASP A 33 6.37 -7.47 -4.78
N GLY A 34 5.50 -7.16 -5.76
CA GLY A 34 5.03 -5.81 -6.05
C GLY A 34 4.33 -5.13 -4.87
N VAL A 35 3.50 -5.87 -4.12
CA VAL A 35 2.84 -5.40 -2.89
C VAL A 35 3.87 -5.07 -1.81
N LYS A 36 4.90 -5.90 -1.66
CA LYS A 36 6.00 -5.62 -0.73
C LYS A 36 6.73 -4.36 -1.15
N LYS A 37 7.01 -4.19 -2.46
CA LYS A 37 7.68 -3.00 -2.97
C LYS A 37 6.87 -1.73 -2.74
N TYR A 38 5.56 -1.79 -2.93
CA TYR A 38 4.65 -0.69 -2.62
C TYR A 38 4.74 -0.28 -1.14
N MET A 39 4.70 -1.27 -0.23
CA MET A 39 4.83 -1.02 1.20
C MET A 39 6.21 -0.46 1.61
N GLU A 40 7.30 -0.90 0.96
CA GLU A 40 8.64 -0.31 1.17
C GLU A 40 8.64 1.18 0.80
N LYS A 41 8.08 1.53 -0.36
CA LYS A 41 7.95 2.93 -0.76
C LYS A 41 7.14 3.76 0.24
N MET A 42 6.06 3.19 0.80
CA MET A 42 5.31 3.86 1.88
C MET A 42 6.12 4.02 3.18
N LYS A 43 7.12 3.17 3.45
CA LYS A 43 8.00 3.35 4.60
C LYS A 43 9.09 4.40 4.34
N ASP A 44 9.52 4.52 3.09
CA ASP A 44 10.54 5.48 2.67
C ASP A 44 10.02 6.92 2.66
N CYS A 45 8.71 7.13 2.49
CA CYS A 45 8.09 8.45 2.57
C CYS A 45 8.18 9.03 3.99
N TYR A 46 8.48 10.35 4.07
CA TYR A 46 8.58 11.08 5.34
C TYR A 46 7.33 10.90 6.21
N THR A 47 7.52 10.85 7.54
CA THR A 47 6.44 10.68 8.54
C THR A 47 5.29 11.68 8.41
N GLU A 48 5.57 12.87 7.89
CA GLU A 48 4.58 13.93 7.63
C GLU A 48 3.51 13.52 6.60
N ALA A 49 3.79 12.53 5.74
CA ALA A 49 2.80 11.97 4.81
C ALA A 49 1.56 11.44 5.54
N ARG A 50 1.75 10.87 6.74
CA ARG A 50 0.67 10.30 7.55
C ARG A 50 -0.31 11.36 8.03
N GLU A 51 0.17 12.57 8.29
CA GLU A 51 -0.67 13.69 8.74
C GLU A 51 -1.44 14.32 7.57
N HIS A 52 -0.90 14.25 6.36
CA HIS A 52 -1.48 14.89 5.17
C HIS A 52 -2.30 13.96 4.28
N ILE A 53 -2.16 12.64 4.43
CA ILE A 53 -2.86 11.63 3.62
C ILE A 53 -3.64 10.71 4.57
N PRO A 54 -4.94 10.97 4.79
CA PRO A 54 -5.75 10.26 5.79
C PRO A 54 -5.80 8.74 5.60
N GLU A 55 -5.74 8.26 4.36
CA GLU A 55 -5.81 6.82 4.03
C GLU A 55 -4.47 6.08 4.17
N TRP A 56 -3.39 6.76 4.61
CA TRP A 56 -2.03 6.19 4.59
C TRP A 56 -1.90 4.92 5.43
N ASP A 57 -2.21 5.01 6.72
CA ASP A 57 -2.04 3.91 7.66
C ASP A 57 -3.01 2.76 7.36
N ASP A 58 -4.23 3.09 6.93
CA ASP A 58 -5.23 2.10 6.56
C ASP A 58 -4.82 1.34 5.30
N THR A 59 -4.29 2.05 4.28
CA THR A 59 -3.74 1.42 3.07
C THR A 59 -2.59 0.50 3.42
N PHE A 60 -1.66 0.96 4.27
CA PHE A 60 -0.52 0.16 4.69
C PHE A 60 -0.94 -1.13 5.41
N LYS A 61 -1.84 -1.02 6.39
CA LYS A 61 -2.39 -2.17 7.13
C LYS A 61 -3.11 -3.14 6.20
N ARG A 62 -3.88 -2.61 5.24
CA ARG A 62 -4.62 -3.44 4.29
C ARG A 62 -3.68 -4.22 3.37
N MET A 63 -2.64 -3.58 2.83
CA MET A 63 -1.57 -4.23 2.06
C MET A 63 -0.87 -5.33 2.86
N GLN A 64 -0.55 -5.06 4.14
CA GLN A 64 0.05 -6.05 5.03
C GLN A 64 -0.89 -7.25 5.25
N HIS A 65 -2.18 -7.00 5.46
CA HIS A 65 -3.19 -8.04 5.67
C HIS A 65 -3.31 -8.97 4.46
N ILE A 66 -3.50 -8.41 3.25
CA ILE A 66 -3.66 -9.20 2.03
C ILE A 66 -2.39 -10.00 1.71
N ARG A 67 -1.19 -9.42 1.90
CA ARG A 67 0.07 -10.14 1.70
C ARG A 67 0.20 -11.31 2.68
N THR A 68 -0.12 -11.10 3.95
CA THR A 68 -0.07 -12.14 4.98
C THR A 68 -1.04 -13.27 4.66
N ARG A 69 -2.27 -12.93 4.25
CA ARG A 69 -3.28 -13.90 3.80
C ARG A 69 -2.76 -14.72 2.61
N PHE A 70 -2.20 -14.06 1.60
CA PHE A 70 -1.62 -14.73 0.45
C PHE A 70 -0.48 -15.68 0.84
N THR A 71 0.47 -15.24 1.67
CA THR A 71 1.56 -16.09 2.15
C THR A 71 1.04 -17.32 2.90
N HIS A 72 0.01 -17.19 3.74
CA HIS A 72 -0.59 -18.32 4.44
C HIS A 72 -1.23 -19.34 3.49
N LEU A 73 -1.90 -18.87 2.43
CA LEU A 73 -2.50 -19.73 1.40
C LEU A 73 -1.41 -20.39 0.53
N LYS A 74 -0.38 -19.63 0.12
CA LYS A 74 0.74 -20.10 -0.70
C LYS A 74 1.58 -21.18 0.00
N ASP A 75 1.89 -20.98 1.27
CA ASP A 75 2.72 -21.91 2.06
C ASP A 75 1.96 -23.20 2.46
N GLY A 76 0.66 -23.31 2.14
CA GLY A 76 -0.18 -24.45 2.55
C GLY A 76 -0.35 -24.58 4.06
N LYS A 77 0.01 -23.54 4.83
CA LYS A 77 -0.08 -23.50 6.30
C LYS A 77 -1.52 -23.63 6.80
N VAL A 78 -2.50 -23.31 5.95
CA VAL A 78 -3.94 -23.48 6.19
C VAL A 78 -4.56 -24.02 4.91
N ALA A 79 -5.35 -25.10 5.00
CA ALA A 79 -6.11 -25.55 3.84
C ALA A 79 -7.09 -24.45 3.41
N PHE A 80 -7.24 -24.23 2.11
CA PHE A 80 -8.10 -23.20 1.53
C PHE A 80 -9.53 -23.21 2.09
N GLU A 81 -10.02 -24.33 2.61
CA GLU A 81 -11.39 -24.46 3.12
C GLU A 81 -11.55 -23.99 4.58
N HIS A 82 -10.44 -23.87 5.31
CA HIS A 82 -10.40 -23.50 6.73
C HIS A 82 -10.06 -22.03 6.98
N PHE A 83 -9.61 -21.31 5.96
CA PHE A 83 -9.39 -19.87 6.07
C PHE A 83 -10.72 -19.13 5.85
N GLN A 84 -11.22 -18.43 6.87
CA GLN A 84 -12.38 -17.54 6.72
C GLN A 84 -11.96 -16.29 5.92
N GLY A 85 -12.03 -16.42 4.60
CA GLY A 85 -11.79 -15.33 3.67
C GLY A 85 -12.99 -14.40 3.59
N LYS A 86 -12.72 -13.11 3.35
CA LYS A 86 -13.75 -12.13 2.95
C LYS A 86 -13.53 -11.73 1.49
N ASP A 87 -14.61 -11.60 0.74
CA ASP A 87 -14.60 -11.04 -0.63
C ASP A 87 -14.23 -9.55 -0.63
N GLU A 88 -14.34 -8.87 0.51
CA GLU A 88 -13.96 -7.47 0.69
C GLU A 88 -12.49 -7.18 0.30
N ASP A 89 -11.59 -8.17 0.40
CA ASP A 89 -10.19 -7.99 0.00
C ASP A 89 -10.05 -7.92 -1.52
N VAL A 90 -10.83 -8.73 -2.26
CA VAL A 90 -10.85 -8.74 -3.73
C VAL A 90 -11.40 -7.42 -4.24
N VAL A 91 -12.52 -6.97 -3.67
CA VAL A 91 -13.12 -5.67 -4.00
C VAL A 91 -12.15 -4.53 -3.68
N TRP A 92 -11.46 -4.61 -2.55
CA TRP A 92 -10.48 -3.59 -2.18
C TRP A 92 -9.32 -3.51 -3.18
N MET A 93 -8.77 -4.64 -3.64
CA MET A 93 -7.70 -4.66 -4.66
C MET A 93 -8.19 -4.06 -5.98
N GLN A 94 -9.43 -4.33 -6.38
CA GLN A 94 -10.04 -3.73 -7.58
C GLN A 94 -10.16 -2.20 -7.45
N VAL A 95 -10.70 -1.72 -6.34
CA VAL A 95 -10.80 -0.27 -6.06
C VAL A 95 -9.41 0.37 -5.97
N PHE A 96 -8.43 -0.34 -5.42
CA PHE A 96 -7.06 0.15 -5.34
C PHE A 96 -6.42 0.31 -6.73
N LYS A 97 -6.67 -0.65 -7.63
CA LYS A 97 -6.24 -0.55 -9.03
C LYS A 97 -6.85 0.68 -9.71
N GLU A 98 -8.14 0.92 -9.54
CA GLU A 98 -8.80 2.13 -10.06
C GLU A 98 -8.17 3.42 -9.48
N LYS A 99 -7.82 3.41 -8.18
CA LYS A 99 -7.09 4.53 -7.56
C LYS A 99 -5.69 4.71 -8.14
N LEU A 100 -4.96 3.64 -8.47
CA LEU A 100 -3.65 3.73 -9.11
C LEU A 100 -3.76 4.32 -10.52
N ASP A 101 -4.73 3.86 -11.31
CA ASP A 101 -4.97 4.34 -12.68
C ASP A 101 -5.36 5.81 -12.69
N ALA A 102 -6.11 6.27 -11.68
CA ALA A 102 -6.48 7.66 -11.47
C ALA A 102 -5.39 8.51 -10.78
N GLU A 103 -4.20 7.95 -10.49
CA GLU A 103 -3.14 8.59 -9.70
C GLU A 103 -3.63 9.19 -8.37
N ALA A 104 -4.60 8.51 -7.75
CA ALA A 104 -5.27 8.87 -6.51
C ALA A 104 -4.87 7.96 -5.34
N ASP A 105 -3.95 7.01 -5.56
CA ASP A 105 -3.34 6.21 -4.51
C ASP A 105 -2.48 7.07 -3.56
N VAL A 106 -2.14 6.52 -2.41
CA VAL A 106 -1.43 7.26 -1.36
C VAL A 106 -0.03 7.68 -1.77
N LEU A 107 0.70 6.90 -2.60
CA LEU A 107 2.02 7.30 -3.07
C LEU A 107 1.92 8.40 -4.15
N SER A 108 0.92 8.34 -5.02
CA SER A 108 0.64 9.41 -6.00
C SER A 108 0.15 10.70 -5.34
N LYS A 109 -0.63 10.60 -4.26
CA LYS A 109 -0.98 11.77 -3.43
C LYS A 109 0.27 12.36 -2.78
N TYR A 110 1.17 11.51 -2.27
CA TYR A 110 2.41 11.95 -1.66
C TYR A 110 3.36 12.65 -2.62
N SER A 111 3.51 12.15 -3.85
CA SER A 111 4.38 12.79 -4.86
C SER A 111 3.91 14.19 -5.26
N LYS A 112 2.63 14.50 -5.04
CA LYS A 112 2.02 15.82 -5.30
C LYS A 112 2.19 16.79 -4.11
N ILE A 113 2.68 16.33 -2.95
CA ILE A 113 2.93 17.20 -1.79
C ILE A 113 4.30 17.87 -1.95
N ASP A 114 4.30 19.19 -1.97
CA ASP A 114 5.51 20.00 -1.99
C ASP A 114 6.09 20.18 -0.56
N PHE A 115 7.08 19.35 -0.21
CA PHE A 115 7.82 19.47 1.05
C PHE A 115 8.81 20.66 1.07
N SER A 116 9.00 21.38 -0.05
CA SER A 116 9.94 22.51 -0.12
C SER A 116 9.48 23.72 0.70
N LYS A 117 8.16 23.89 0.91
CA LYS A 117 7.60 25.02 1.68
C LYS A 117 7.97 25.03 3.16
N LYS A 118 8.38 23.90 3.76
CA LYS A 118 8.81 23.84 5.17
C LYS A 118 10.27 24.23 5.41
N LYS A 119 11.11 24.32 4.36
CA LYS A 119 12.55 24.57 4.54
C LYS A 119 12.89 26.04 4.85
N ASN A 120 11.93 26.97 4.75
CA ASN A 120 12.24 28.40 4.63
C ASN A 120 11.70 29.35 5.71
N GLU A 121 11.34 28.87 6.92
CA GLU A 121 10.96 29.81 7.98
C GLU A 121 11.90 29.91 9.18
N LYS A 122 12.84 28.97 9.42
CA LYS A 122 13.72 29.05 10.62
C LYS A 122 15.17 28.57 10.47
N GLY A 123 15.69 28.45 9.25
CA GLY A 123 17.03 27.89 9.02
C GLY A 123 18.02 28.89 8.41
N PHE A 124 19.03 29.29 9.17
CA PHE A 124 20.24 29.98 8.72
C PHE A 124 20.14 31.48 8.37
N LEU A 125 19.34 31.91 7.38
CA LEU A 125 19.33 33.32 6.94
C LEU A 125 18.68 34.29 7.95
N GLY A 126 17.67 33.83 8.69
CA GLY A 126 17.06 34.61 9.78
C GLY A 126 17.97 34.78 10.99
N LYS A 127 18.94 33.88 11.20
CA LYS A 127 19.95 34.01 12.25
C LYS A 127 21.09 34.95 11.84
N LEU A 128 21.49 34.94 10.58
CA LEU A 128 22.51 35.85 10.05
C LEU A 128 22.06 37.32 10.09
N LYS A 129 20.79 37.60 9.78
CA LYS A 129 20.26 38.98 9.82
C LYS A 129 20.20 39.58 11.23
N LYS A 130 20.22 38.74 12.28
CA LYS A 130 20.26 39.15 13.70
C LYS A 130 21.67 39.39 14.25
N LEU A 131 22.71 38.98 13.52
CA LEU A 131 24.11 39.16 13.89
C LEU A 131 24.76 40.40 13.24
N PHE A 132 24.08 41.00 12.25
CA PHE A 132 24.53 42.19 11.54
C PHE A 132 23.58 43.40 11.75
N SER A 133 22.75 43.37 12.80
CA SER A 133 21.93 44.49 13.27
C SER A 133 22.32 44.87 14.70
#